data_AF-A0A931XXV1-F1
#
_entry.id   AF-A0A931XXV1-F1
#
_cell.length_a   1.000
_cell.length_b   1.000
_cell.length_c   1.000
_cell.angle_alpha   90.00
_cell.angle_beta   90.00
_cell.angle_gamma   90.00
#
_symmetry.space_group_name_H-M   'P 1'
#
loop_
_entity.id
_entity.type
_entity.pdbx_description
1 polymer ?
#
loop_
_entity_poly.entity_id
_entity_poly.type
_entity_poly.pdbx_seq_one_letter_code
_entity_poly.pdbx_strand_id
1 'polypeptide(L)'
;MATTERVTVTLPAEVVRDIDRLEKNRSKFILEAVRHELQRRRREELQRSLRSPHPESAQLTEAGFDEWVRSLPAEDASELVDLKAGTPVRWVPGEGWVEASE
;
A
#
# COMPACT_ATOMS: atom_id res chain seq x y z
N MET A 1 26.13 5.07 -11.77
CA MET A 1 26.29 3.93 -12.69
C MET A 1 25.96 2.66 -11.92
N ALA A 2 25.07 1.81 -12.44
CA ALA A 2 24.71 0.58 -11.75
C ALA A 2 25.92 -0.38 -11.80
N THR A 3 26.56 -0.61 -10.66
CA THR A 3 27.63 -1.59 -10.52
C THR A 3 27.02 -2.98 -10.66
N THR A 4 27.40 -3.71 -11.72
CA THR A 4 26.98 -5.09 -11.91
C THR A 4 27.86 -6.01 -11.07
N GLU A 5 27.23 -6.80 -10.20
CA GLU A 5 27.88 -7.84 -9.40
C GLU A 5 27.56 -9.22 -9.98
N ARG A 6 28.56 -10.09 -10.06
CA ARG A 6 28.38 -11.46 -10.58
C ARG A 6 28.20 -12.43 -9.42
N VAL A 7 27.05 -13.09 -9.38
CA VAL A 7 26.68 -14.06 -8.35
C VAL A 7 26.54 -15.44 -8.99
N THR A 8 27.09 -16.47 -8.34
CA THR A 8 26.90 -17.87 -8.73
C THR A 8 25.85 -18.50 -7.83
N VAL A 9 24.82 -19.09 -8.42
CA VAL A 9 23.72 -19.76 -7.71
C VAL A 9 23.63 -21.21 -8.12
N THR A 10 23.25 -22.07 -7.17
CA THR A 10 22.98 -23.48 -7.45
C THR A 10 21.48 -23.66 -7.63
N LEU A 11 21.07 -24.21 -8.76
CA LEU A 11 19.68 -24.47 -9.12
C LEU A 11 19.52 -25.92 -9.57
N PRO A 12 18.36 -26.55 -9.36
CA PRO A 12 18.06 -27.86 -9.92
C PRO A 12 18.22 -27.88 -11.44
N ALA A 13 18.76 -28.98 -11.97
CA ALA A 13 19.05 -29.10 -13.41
C ALA A 13 17.79 -28.97 -14.28
N GLU A 14 16.65 -29.46 -13.80
CA GLU A 14 15.34 -29.28 -14.45
C GLU A 14 14.95 -27.81 -14.62
N VAL A 15 15.13 -26.99 -13.58
CA VAL A 15 14.82 -25.56 -13.61
C VAL A 15 15.72 -24.83 -14.62
N VAL A 16 17.02 -25.16 -14.65
CA VAL A 16 17.94 -24.57 -15.63
C VAL A 16 17.53 -24.93 -17.06
N ARG A 17 17.14 -26.19 -17.29
CA ARG A 17 16.66 -26.64 -18.61
C ARG A 17 15.36 -25.94 -19.03
N ASP A 18 14.45 -25.69 -18.10
CA ASP A 18 13.21 -24.98 -18.38
C ASP A 18 13.46 -23.51 -18.70
N ILE A 19 14.40 -22.86 -17.98
CA ILE A 19 14.84 -21.49 -18.29
C ILE A 19 15.42 -21.44 -19.71
N ASP A 20 16.32 -22.38 -20.06
CA ASP A 20 16.95 -22.45 -21.38
C ASP A 20 15.95 -22.66 -22.52
N ARG A 21 14.85 -23.34 -22.25
CA ARG A 21 13.78 -23.55 -23.22
C ARG A 21 12.99 -22.28 -23.50
N LEU A 22 12.81 -21.44 -22.49
CA LEU A 22 12.00 -20.22 -22.57
C LEU A 22 12.81 -19.01 -23.06
N GLU A 23 14.06 -18.88 -22.64
CA GLU A 23 14.85 -17.68 -22.87
C GLU A 23 16.33 -18.02 -23.09
N LYS A 24 16.96 -17.38 -24.08
CA LYS A 24 18.39 -17.61 -24.38
C LYS A 24 19.31 -16.92 -23.37
N ASN A 25 18.83 -15.86 -22.73
CA ASN A 25 19.57 -15.10 -21.73
C ASN A 25 19.07 -15.41 -20.31
N ARG A 26 19.71 -16.39 -19.66
CA ARG A 26 19.40 -16.80 -18.28
C ARG A 26 19.44 -15.64 -17.28
N SER A 27 20.44 -14.76 -17.40
CA SER A 27 20.61 -13.63 -16.47
C SER A 27 19.46 -12.64 -16.57
N LYS A 28 18.95 -12.40 -17.79
CA LYS A 28 17.77 -11.55 -18.01
C LYS A 28 16.53 -12.17 -17.38
N PHE A 29 16.29 -13.46 -17.62
CA PHE A 29 15.16 -14.18 -17.04
C PHE A 29 15.18 -14.14 -15.51
N ILE A 30 16.33 -14.45 -14.90
CA ILE A 30 16.50 -14.41 -13.45
C ILE A 30 16.29 -12.99 -12.92
N LEU A 31 16.82 -11.96 -13.59
CA LEU A 31 16.62 -10.57 -13.18
C LEU A 31 15.13 -10.18 -13.17
N GLU A 32 14.39 -10.54 -14.21
CA GLU A 32 12.95 -10.25 -14.30
C GLU A 32 12.18 -11.01 -13.22
N ALA A 33 12.46 -12.30 -13.03
CA ALA A 33 11.84 -13.12 -11.99
C ALA A 33 12.10 -12.56 -10.58
N VAL A 34 13.35 -12.18 -10.28
CA VAL A 34 13.72 -11.60 -8.98
C VAL A 34 13.06 -10.24 -8.77
N ARG A 35 12.96 -9.39 -9.79
CA ARG A 35 12.25 -8.10 -9.70
C ARG A 35 10.77 -8.29 -9.37
N HIS A 36 10.10 -9.23 -10.04
CA HIS A 36 8.70 -9.52 -9.77
C HIS A 36 8.50 -10.06 -8.35
N GLU A 37 9.36 -10.97 -7.89
CA GLU A 37 9.27 -11.54 -6.54
C GLU A 37 9.56 -10.50 -5.44
N LEU A 38 10.57 -9.63 -5.63
CA LEU A 38 10.84 -8.53 -4.69
C LEU A 38 9.67 -7.55 -4.60
N GLN A 39 9.07 -7.18 -5.73
CA GLN A 39 7.90 -6.31 -5.75
C GLN A 39 6.70 -6.95 -5.05
N ARG A 40 6.47 -8.25 -5.29
CA ARG A 40 5.42 -9.02 -4.62
C ARG A 40 5.61 -9.02 -3.10
N ARG A 41 6.81 -9.36 -2.61
CA ARG A 41 7.10 -9.39 -1.18
C ARG A 41 6.95 -8.02 -0.53
N ARG A 42 7.42 -6.97 -1.18
CA ARG A 42 7.25 -5.59 -0.70
C ARG A 42 5.77 -5.21 -0.58
N ARG A 43 4.94 -5.63 -1.53
CA ARG A 43 3.49 -5.42 -1.48
C ARG A 43 2.85 -6.21 -0.34
N GLU A 44 3.23 -7.46 -0.15
CA GLU A 44 2.72 -8.30 0.95
C GLU A 44 3.12 -7.74 2.32
N GLU A 45 4.34 -7.22 2.45
CA GLU A 45 4.81 -6.54 3.65
C GLU A 45 4.04 -5.25 3.92
N LEU A 46 3.83 -4.43 2.88
CA LEU A 46 3.00 -3.23 2.99
C LEU A 46 1.56 -3.58 3.40
N GLN A 47 0.97 -4.61 2.80
CA GLN A 47 -0.36 -5.09 3.19
C GLN A 47 -0.40 -5.59 4.64
N ARG A 48 0.65 -6.27 5.10
CA ARG A 48 0.77 -6.70 6.49
C ARG A 48 0.86 -5.51 7.44
N SER A 49 1.64 -4.49 7.09
CA SER A 49 1.74 -3.23 7.84
C SER A 49 0.40 -2.48 7.89
N LEU A 50 -0.32 -2.39 6.75
CA LEU A 50 -1.65 -1.77 6.71
C LEU A 50 -2.70 -2.54 7.52
N ARG A 51 -2.61 -3.89 7.56
CA ARG A 51 -3.52 -4.73 8.36
C ARG A 51 -3.19 -4.73 9.85
N SER A 52 -1.97 -4.39 10.21
CA SER A 52 -1.51 -4.24 11.59
C SER A 52 -0.96 -2.82 11.77
N PRO A 53 -1.83 -1.79 11.73
CA PRO A 53 -1.41 -0.41 11.88
C PRO A 53 -0.53 -0.29 13.12
N HIS A 54 0.63 0.35 12.97
CA HIS A 54 1.56 0.44 14.08
C HIS A 54 0.89 1.17 15.25
N PRO A 55 1.10 0.73 16.50
CA PRO A 55 0.49 1.37 17.66
C PRO A 55 0.89 2.85 17.78
N GLU A 56 2.07 3.23 17.28
CA GLU A 56 2.49 4.64 17.15
C GLU A 56 1.67 5.42 16.12
N SER A 57 1.17 4.76 15.07
CA SER A 57 0.27 5.33 14.07
C SER A 57 -1.12 5.63 14.63
N ALA A 58 -1.54 4.94 15.69
CA ALA A 58 -2.85 5.17 16.31
C ALA A 58 -2.97 6.59 16.88
N GLN A 59 -1.93 7.07 17.57
CA GLN A 59 -1.90 8.42 18.15
C GLN A 59 -1.84 9.52 17.06
N LEU A 60 -1.15 9.26 15.94
CA LEU A 60 -1.06 10.17 14.80
C LEU A 60 -2.35 10.26 13.98
N THR A 61 -3.12 9.16 13.91
CA THR A 61 -4.40 9.12 13.17
C THR A 61 -5.43 10.02 13.85
N GLU A 62 -5.47 10.00 15.19
CA GLU A 62 -6.45 10.78 15.96
C GLU A 62 -6.09 12.28 16.01
N ALA A 63 -4.80 12.60 16.17
CA ALA A 63 -4.35 13.99 16.25
C ALA A 63 -4.42 14.75 14.90
N GLY A 64 -4.03 14.10 13.80
CA GLY A 64 -3.99 14.76 12.48
C GLY A 64 -5.38 15.04 11.90
N PHE A 65 -6.38 14.23 12.26
CA PHE A 65 -7.72 14.39 11.73
C PHE A 65 -8.50 15.50 12.45
N ASP A 66 -8.46 15.55 13.79
CA ASP A 66 -9.11 16.62 14.55
C ASP A 66 -8.55 18.01 14.20
N GLU A 67 -7.23 18.10 13.99
CA GLU A 67 -6.58 19.33 13.55
C GLU A 67 -7.02 19.73 12.12
N TRP A 68 -7.14 18.76 11.22
CA TRP A 68 -7.64 18.98 9.87
C TRP A 68 -9.12 19.42 9.85
N VAL A 69 -10.00 18.77 10.61
CA VAL A 69 -11.41 19.18 10.75
C VAL A 69 -11.53 20.59 11.30
N ARG A 70 -10.71 20.96 12.29
CA ARG A 70 -10.68 22.34 12.83
C ARG A 70 -10.14 23.37 11.84
N SER A 71 -9.36 22.94 10.84
CA SER A 71 -8.85 23.79 9.78
C SER A 71 -9.81 23.98 8.61
N LEU A 72 -10.89 23.19 8.53
CA LEU A 72 -11.92 23.37 7.51
C LEU A 72 -12.71 24.66 7.77
N PRO A 73 -12.95 25.47 6.73
CA PRO A 73 -13.93 26.55 6.80
C PRO A 73 -15.29 25.99 7.26
N ALA A 74 -16.01 26.77 8.07
CA ALA A 74 -17.30 26.33 8.63
C ALA A 74 -18.33 25.97 7.55
N GLU A 75 -18.22 26.56 6.36
CA GLU A 75 -19.07 26.28 5.20
C GLU A 75 -18.78 24.89 4.60
N ASP A 76 -17.51 24.47 4.56
CA ASP A 76 -17.09 23.19 3.97
C ASP A 76 -17.35 21.99 4.90
N ALA A 77 -17.35 22.19 6.21
CA ALA A 77 -17.58 21.11 7.18
C ALA A 77 -19.04 20.63 7.20
N SER A 78 -20.00 21.50 6.85
CA SER A 78 -21.43 21.18 6.73
C SER A 78 -21.82 20.58 5.39
N GLU A 79 -20.97 20.68 4.37
CA GLU A 79 -21.23 20.21 3.00
C GLU A 79 -20.59 18.84 2.69
N LEU A 80 -20.11 18.13 3.72
CA LEU A 80 -19.54 16.80 3.53
C LEU A 80 -20.65 15.78 3.23
N VAL A 81 -20.46 15.01 2.16
CA VAL A 81 -21.45 14.05 1.65
C VAL A 81 -20.80 12.69 1.46
N ASP A 82 -21.51 11.61 1.81
CA ASP A 82 -21.09 10.25 1.44
C ASP A 82 -21.18 10.09 -0.08
N LEU A 83 -20.03 9.92 -0.74
CA LEU A 83 -19.91 9.78 -2.19
C LEU A 83 -20.71 8.60 -2.78
N LYS A 84 -21.09 7.61 -1.98
CA LYS A 84 -21.91 6.47 -2.43
C LYS A 84 -23.41 6.72 -2.28
N ALA A 85 -23.81 7.38 -1.20
CA ALA A 85 -25.22 7.54 -0.83
C ALA A 85 -25.79 8.92 -1.19
N GLY A 86 -24.93 9.91 -1.43
CA GLY A 86 -25.35 11.30 -1.65
C GLY A 86 -25.94 11.96 -0.41
N THR A 87 -25.78 11.35 0.77
CA THR A 87 -26.32 11.85 2.05
C THR A 87 -25.31 12.73 2.75
N PRO A 88 -25.76 13.85 3.36
CA PRO A 88 -24.89 14.69 4.16
C PRO A 88 -24.42 13.91 5.38
N VAL A 89 -23.13 14.02 5.69
CA VAL A 89 -22.50 13.34 6.82
C VAL A 89 -21.72 14.36 7.64
N ARG A 90 -21.70 14.15 8.94
CA ARG A 90 -20.88 14.93 9.85
C ARG A 90 -19.99 14.01 10.66
N TRP A 91 -18.77 14.46 10.93
CA TRP A 91 -17.87 13.77 11.83
C TRP A 91 -18.21 14.13 13.28
N VAL A 92 -18.43 13.11 14.13
CA VAL A 92 -18.59 13.28 15.58
C VAL A 92 -17.38 12.64 16.27
N PRO A 93 -16.56 13.42 17.01
CA PRO A 93 -15.43 12.88 17.77
C PRO A 93 -15.86 11.73 18.69
N GLY A 94 -15.23 10.57 18.56
CA GLY A 94 -15.53 9.37 19.35
C GLY A 94 -16.61 8.44 18.78
N GLU A 95 -17.46 8.91 17.87
CA GLU A 95 -18.50 8.09 17.21
C GLU A 95 -18.18 7.81 15.73
N GLY A 96 -17.42 8.71 15.09
CA GLY A 96 -17.04 8.60 13.68
C GLY A 96 -17.97 9.35 12.74
N TRP A 97 -18.09 8.89 11.48
CA TRP A 97 -18.99 9.49 10.48
C TRP A 97 -20.43 9.07 10.77
N VAL A 98 -21.29 10.06 11.02
CA VAL A 98 -22.73 9.86 11.20
C VAL A 98 -23.48 10.63 10.13
N GLU A 99 -24.64 10.13 9.71
CA GLU A 99 -25.53 10.87 8.83
C GLU A 99 -25.94 12.17 9.54
N ALA A 100 -25.73 13.29 8.85
CA ALA A 100 -26.22 14.57 9.30
C ALA A 100 -27.73 14.59 9.06
N SER A 101 -28.49 14.15 10.07
CA SER A 101 -29.93 14.36 10.11
C SER A 101 -30.20 15.86 10.20
N GLU A 102 -31.11 16.36 9.36
CA GLU A 102 -31.55 17.76 9.26
C GLU A 102 -31.93 18.38 10.62
#